data_AF-A0A6J8BVT2-F1
#
_entry.id   AF-A0A6J8BVT2-F1
#
_cell.length_a   1.000
_cell.length_b   1.000
_cell.length_c   1.000
_cell.angle_alpha   90.00
_cell.angle_beta   90.00
_cell.angle_gamma   90.00
#
_symmetry.space_group_name_H-M   'P 1'
#
loop_
_entity.id
_entity.type
_entity.pdbx_description
1 polymer ?
#
loop_
_entity_poly.entity_id
_entity_poly.type
_entity_poly.pdbx_seq_one_letter_code
_entity_poly.pdbx_strand_id
1 'polypeptide(L)'
;MTKKINSEHLENFKSVAVALKFTVDGLQDFVHGHLRSLHQNIYRKCSVGQCKVNCSRRYGNEFSRWCNTCRTWKKELHQFNRYRKHWDKIKWSKLDTMDFPFSYEEVAKVFVQDFSHVRQGVLKDLSAVMSLFRNLKIFSCIINDILLADIQRLRNIYFAHNYDVALHDVEKSQCFNCFIALLKIQDIECTQSSKAALNLLEEMKTSRTIPERILRKPDVQYTIAVIQNVECGETFDNSMANVRPFEYLDNKQVFIRNHKAHILRVVLLLTTIAFGTCIMLYGLLSKNEVPNIGKIFLFSSIQS
;
A
#
# COMPACT_ATOMS: atom_id res chain seq x y z
N MET A 1 2.65 30.36 -26.83
CA MET A 1 4.12 30.22 -26.92
C MET A 1 4.53 29.08 -26.01
N THR A 2 4.80 27.89 -26.57
CA THR A 2 5.36 26.76 -25.83
C THR A 2 6.84 27.03 -25.58
N LYS A 3 7.19 27.25 -24.31
CA LYS A 3 8.58 27.42 -23.87
C LYS A 3 9.31 26.10 -24.19
N LYS A 4 10.25 26.12 -25.13
CA LYS A 4 11.02 24.93 -25.50
C LYS A 4 11.90 24.56 -24.30
N ILE A 5 11.48 23.56 -23.54
CA ILE A 5 12.24 23.06 -22.38
C ILE A 5 13.58 22.52 -22.90
N ASN A 6 14.69 22.88 -22.23
CA ASN A 6 16.00 22.32 -22.55
C ASN A 6 15.95 20.80 -22.29
N SER A 7 16.26 19.98 -23.29
CA SER A 7 16.22 18.52 -23.20
C SER A 7 17.06 17.98 -22.04
N GLU A 8 18.15 18.65 -21.68
CA GLU A 8 19.00 18.26 -20.55
C GLU A 8 18.29 18.45 -19.19
N HIS A 9 17.62 19.58 -18.99
CA HIS A 9 16.91 19.85 -17.75
C HIS A 9 15.70 18.92 -17.55
N LEU A 10 15.08 18.50 -18.65
CA LEU A 10 14.03 17.50 -18.63
C LEU A 10 14.56 16.11 -18.25
N GLU A 11 15.69 15.68 -18.82
CA GLU A 11 16.31 14.40 -18.45
C GLU A 11 16.76 14.37 -16.98
N ASN A 12 17.23 15.50 -16.47
CA ASN A 12 17.47 15.67 -15.04
C ASN A 12 16.18 15.48 -14.22
N PHE A 13 15.08 16.11 -14.64
CA PHE A 13 13.80 15.96 -13.96
C PHE A 13 13.33 14.50 -13.94
N LYS A 14 13.34 13.81 -15.09
CA LYS A 14 13.01 12.37 -15.18
C LYS A 14 13.88 11.54 -14.27
N SER A 15 15.19 11.81 -14.25
CA SER A 15 16.14 11.09 -13.40
C SER A 15 15.79 11.23 -11.92
N VAL A 16 15.47 12.44 -11.45
CA VAL A 16 15.09 12.66 -10.04
C VAL A 16 13.74 12.03 -9.72
N ALA A 17 12.76 12.08 -10.62
CA ALA A 17 11.46 11.42 -10.42
C ALA A 17 11.59 9.89 -10.28
N VAL A 18 12.45 9.27 -11.09
CA VAL A 18 12.75 7.84 -10.98
C VAL A 18 13.53 7.53 -9.70
N ALA A 19 14.49 8.38 -9.32
CA ALA A 19 15.22 8.23 -8.06
C ALA A 19 14.29 8.35 -6.83
N LEU A 20 13.33 9.28 -6.86
CA LEU A 20 12.30 9.43 -5.83
C LEU A 20 11.51 8.14 -5.65
N LYS A 21 11.09 7.51 -6.76
CA LYS A 21 10.38 6.23 -6.73
C LYS A 21 11.23 5.12 -6.09
N PHE A 22 12.48 4.95 -6.51
CA PHE A 22 13.36 3.96 -5.90
C PHE A 22 13.66 4.26 -4.43
N THR A 23 13.66 5.53 -4.03
CA THR A 23 13.77 5.91 -2.62
C THR A 23 12.59 5.39 -1.82
N VAL A 24 11.36 5.57 -2.31
CA VAL A 24 10.15 5.03 -1.66
C VAL A 24 10.21 3.51 -1.59
N ASP A 25 10.56 2.85 -2.70
CA ASP A 25 10.70 1.38 -2.75
C ASP A 25 11.76 0.91 -1.73
N GLY A 26 12.88 1.62 -1.60
CA GLY A 26 13.95 1.32 -0.65
C GLY A 26 13.54 1.43 0.82
N LEU A 27 12.54 2.25 1.14
CA LEU A 27 12.02 2.42 2.51
C LEU A 27 11.01 1.34 2.91
N GLN A 28 10.49 0.55 1.96
CA GLN A 28 9.34 -0.32 2.21
C GLN A 28 9.61 -1.34 3.33
N ASP A 29 10.67 -2.14 3.23
CA ASP A 29 10.97 -3.16 4.24
C ASP A 29 11.02 -2.59 5.67
N PHE A 30 11.71 -1.45 5.82
CA PHE A 30 11.86 -0.76 7.09
C PHE A 30 10.51 -0.28 7.64
N VAL A 31 9.74 0.45 6.83
CA VAL A 31 8.48 1.06 7.25
C VAL A 31 7.42 -0.01 7.51
N HIS A 32 7.28 -0.98 6.60
CA HIS A 32 6.34 -2.09 6.74
C HIS A 32 6.65 -2.93 7.99
N GLY A 33 7.93 -3.22 8.26
CA GLY A 33 8.35 -3.96 9.45
C GLY A 33 7.91 -3.28 10.75
N HIS A 34 8.18 -1.97 10.87
CA HIS A 34 7.80 -1.18 12.03
C HIS A 34 6.29 -1.04 12.21
N LEU A 35 5.55 -0.78 11.13
CA LEU A 35 4.09 -0.65 11.18
C LEU A 35 3.40 -1.97 11.50
N ARG A 36 3.91 -3.10 10.99
CA ARG A 36 3.38 -4.43 11.32
C ARG A 36 3.58 -4.75 12.80
N SER A 37 4.77 -4.46 13.34
CA SER A 37 5.05 -4.62 14.78
C SER A 37 4.15 -3.73 15.64
N LEU A 38 4.01 -2.46 15.27
CA LEU A 38 3.09 -1.52 15.92
C LEU A 38 1.65 -2.05 15.93
N HIS A 39 1.16 -2.48 14.77
CA HIS A 39 -0.20 -3.00 14.60
C HIS A 39 -0.45 -4.22 15.47
N GLN A 40 0.47 -5.18 15.49
CA GLN A 40 0.38 -6.37 16.35
C GLN A 40 0.33 -6.00 17.84
N ASN A 41 1.14 -5.02 18.27
CA ASN A 41 1.15 -4.55 19.65
C ASN A 41 -0.18 -3.91 20.06
N ILE A 42 -0.77 -3.10 19.20
CA ILE A 42 -2.08 -2.49 19.45
C ILE A 42 -3.19 -3.54 19.40
N TYR A 43 -3.18 -4.40 18.38
CA TYR A 43 -4.20 -5.42 18.15
C TYR A 43 -4.39 -6.32 19.38
N ARG A 44 -3.29 -6.75 20.02
CA ARG A 44 -3.33 -7.58 21.25
C ARG A 44 -4.13 -6.92 22.37
N LYS A 45 -4.04 -5.60 22.52
CA LYS A 45 -4.75 -4.82 23.55
C LYS A 45 -6.20 -4.50 23.18
N CYS A 46 -6.53 -4.53 21.89
CA CYS A 46 -7.83 -4.15 21.35
C CYS A 46 -8.74 -5.36 21.01
N SER A 47 -8.33 -6.58 21.36
CA SER A 47 -8.93 -7.86 20.95
C SER A 47 -10.36 -8.15 21.49
N VAL A 48 -11.03 -7.16 22.09
CA VAL A 48 -12.34 -7.28 22.77
C VAL A 48 -13.53 -7.35 21.79
N GLY A 49 -13.31 -7.71 20.53
CA GLY A 49 -14.33 -7.84 19.48
C GLY A 49 -14.18 -6.85 18.32
N GLN A 50 -14.88 -7.08 17.20
CA GLN A 50 -14.80 -6.26 15.98
C GLN A 50 -15.89 -5.18 15.92
N CYS A 51 -15.55 -4.03 15.33
CA CYS A 51 -16.53 -2.99 15.02
C CYS A 51 -17.49 -3.49 13.92
N LYS A 52 -18.80 -3.35 14.14
CA LYS A 52 -19.83 -3.79 13.18
C LYS A 52 -20.39 -2.68 12.28
N VAL A 53 -20.08 -1.42 12.58
CA VAL A 53 -20.78 -0.26 11.99
C VAL A 53 -19.85 0.83 11.44
N ASN A 54 -18.53 0.58 11.44
CA ASN A 54 -17.51 1.56 11.06
C ASN A 54 -17.69 2.92 11.79
N CYS A 55 -17.48 2.93 13.10
CA CYS A 55 -17.75 4.09 13.95
C CYS A 55 -17.09 5.38 13.45
N SER A 56 -15.87 5.28 12.92
CA SER A 56 -15.13 6.42 12.37
C SER A 56 -15.84 7.08 11.20
N ARG A 57 -16.28 6.33 10.18
CA ARG A 57 -17.03 6.90 9.06
C ARG A 57 -18.43 7.35 9.46
N ARG A 58 -19.11 6.56 10.30
CA ARG A 58 -20.51 6.81 10.66
C ARG A 58 -20.71 8.00 11.58
N TYR A 59 -19.82 8.16 12.57
CA TYR A 59 -19.98 9.15 13.63
C TYR A 59 -18.86 10.21 13.62
N GLY A 60 -17.85 10.08 12.77
CA GLY A 60 -16.74 11.02 12.70
C GLY A 60 -16.10 11.22 14.08
N ASN A 61 -16.09 12.47 14.55
CA ASN A 61 -15.52 12.85 15.83
C ASN A 61 -16.50 12.75 17.03
N GLU A 62 -17.73 12.27 16.84
CA GLU A 62 -18.69 12.00 17.93
C GLU A 62 -18.31 10.73 18.71
N PHE A 63 -17.18 10.78 19.43
CA PHE A 63 -16.58 9.61 20.08
C PHE A 63 -17.44 8.98 21.18
N SER A 64 -18.43 9.70 21.74
CA SER A 64 -19.40 9.15 22.69
C SER A 64 -20.27 8.06 22.07
N ARG A 65 -20.46 8.08 20.74
CA ARG A 65 -21.26 7.11 19.97
C ARG A 65 -20.43 5.94 19.45
N TRP A 66 -19.13 5.94 19.69
CA TRP A 66 -18.24 4.87 19.24
C TRP A 66 -18.38 3.64 20.12
N CYS A 67 -18.36 2.46 19.50
CA CYS A 67 -18.32 1.20 20.23
C CYS A 67 -17.03 1.08 21.07
N ASN A 68 -17.05 0.21 22.09
CA ASN A 68 -15.93 0.04 23.02
C ASN A 68 -14.63 -0.32 22.28
N THR A 69 -14.69 -1.22 21.30
CA THR A 69 -13.55 -1.58 20.44
C THR A 69 -12.91 -0.36 19.80
N CYS A 70 -13.67 0.48 19.09
CA CYS A 70 -13.13 1.66 18.40
C CYS A 70 -12.57 2.70 19.40
N ARG A 71 -13.19 2.85 20.58
CA ARG A 71 -12.67 3.72 21.64
C ARG A 71 -11.32 3.21 22.18
N THR A 72 -11.17 1.90 22.36
CA THR A 72 -9.89 1.28 22.76
C THR A 72 -8.83 1.48 21.70
N TRP A 73 -9.14 1.20 20.43
CA TRP A 73 -8.24 1.47 19.30
C TRP A 73 -7.76 2.93 19.29
N LYS A 74 -8.69 3.88 19.37
CA LYS A 74 -8.35 5.31 19.45
C LYS A 74 -7.39 5.61 20.60
N LYS A 75 -7.69 5.10 21.80
CA LYS A 75 -6.86 5.30 23.00
C LYS A 75 -5.45 4.76 22.81
N GLU A 76 -5.31 3.56 22.26
CA GLU A 76 -3.99 2.95 22.00
C GLU A 76 -3.24 3.70 20.90
N LEU A 77 -3.89 4.08 19.80
CA LEU A 77 -3.28 4.85 18.70
C LEU A 77 -2.75 6.21 19.16
N HIS A 78 -3.46 6.89 20.07
CA HIS A 78 -3.00 8.15 20.67
C HIS A 78 -1.66 8.01 21.41
N GLN A 79 -1.36 6.84 22.00
CA GLN A 79 -0.11 6.62 22.74
C GLN A 79 1.11 6.65 21.82
N PHE A 80 0.95 6.26 20.55
CA PHE A 80 2.03 6.20 19.56
C PHE A 80 2.23 7.49 18.75
N ASN A 81 1.34 8.48 18.92
CA ASN A 81 1.55 9.81 18.35
C ASN A 81 2.67 10.55 19.10
N ARG A 82 3.66 11.06 18.36
CA ARG A 82 4.80 11.85 18.88
C ARG A 82 4.31 13.13 19.57
N TYR A 83 3.33 13.80 18.97
CA TYR A 83 2.83 15.09 19.45
C TYR A 83 1.35 15.04 19.79
N ARG A 84 1.00 15.40 21.04
CA ARG A 84 -0.39 15.43 21.52
C ARG A 84 -1.28 16.39 20.72
N LYS A 85 -0.73 17.53 20.27
CA LYS A 85 -1.43 18.51 19.41
C LYS A 85 -1.90 17.97 18.07
N HIS A 86 -1.48 16.76 17.67
CA HIS A 86 -1.92 16.12 16.43
C HIS A 86 -3.18 15.27 16.61
N TRP A 87 -3.58 14.95 17.85
CA TRP A 87 -4.77 14.13 18.11
C TRP A 87 -6.04 14.73 17.51
N ASP A 88 -6.20 16.05 17.65
CA ASP A 88 -7.38 16.76 17.15
C ASP A 88 -7.35 17.00 15.64
N LYS A 89 -6.20 16.76 14.99
CA LYS A 89 -6.01 16.89 13.54
C LYS A 89 -6.32 15.61 12.77
N ILE A 90 -6.55 14.49 13.48
CA ILE A 90 -6.84 13.21 12.84
C ILE A 90 -8.22 13.29 12.18
N LYS A 91 -8.27 13.09 10.86
CA LYS A 91 -9.51 13.06 10.08
C LYS A 91 -10.20 11.71 10.23
N TRP A 92 -10.75 11.42 11.42
CA TRP A 92 -11.35 10.12 11.74
C TRP A 92 -12.44 9.69 10.75
N SER A 93 -13.25 10.62 10.24
CA SER A 93 -14.29 10.33 9.23
C SER A 93 -13.77 9.72 7.92
N LYS A 94 -12.47 9.83 7.64
CA LYS A 94 -11.82 9.27 6.45
C LYS A 94 -11.19 7.88 6.69
N LEU A 95 -11.22 7.38 7.92
CA LEU A 95 -10.64 6.10 8.30
C LEU A 95 -11.70 5.00 8.32
N ASP A 96 -11.29 3.77 8.05
CA ASP A 96 -12.11 2.58 8.18
C ASP A 96 -11.77 1.80 9.46
N THR A 97 -12.57 2.01 10.51
CA THR A 97 -12.36 1.31 11.79
C THR A 97 -12.69 -0.17 11.74
N MET A 98 -13.37 -0.67 10.70
CA MET A 98 -13.58 -2.11 10.52
C MET A 98 -12.33 -2.81 9.98
N ASP A 99 -11.47 -2.08 9.28
CA ASP A 99 -10.23 -2.61 8.72
C ASP A 99 -9.04 -2.54 9.69
N PHE A 100 -9.16 -1.78 10.79
CA PHE A 100 -8.09 -1.68 11.81
C PHE A 100 -7.57 -3.04 12.30
N PRO A 101 -8.41 -4.07 12.57
CA PRO A 101 -7.94 -5.39 12.95
C PRO A 101 -7.07 -6.09 11.89
N PHE A 102 -7.25 -5.76 10.61
CA PHE A 102 -6.71 -6.52 9.48
C PHE A 102 -5.63 -5.79 8.70
N SER A 103 -5.56 -4.45 8.83
CA SER A 103 -4.70 -3.60 8.01
C SER A 103 -3.88 -2.64 8.87
N TYR A 104 -2.56 -2.88 8.93
CA TYR A 104 -1.63 -1.91 9.51
C TYR A 104 -1.53 -0.63 8.67
N GLU A 105 -1.85 -0.68 7.36
CA GLU A 105 -1.87 0.50 6.50
C GLU A 105 -3.05 1.41 6.81
N GLU A 106 -4.22 0.84 7.11
CA GLU A 106 -5.38 1.61 7.55
C GLU A 106 -5.10 2.28 8.90
N VAL A 107 -4.42 1.58 9.81
CA VAL A 107 -3.92 2.14 11.06
C VAL A 107 -2.88 3.25 10.81
N ALA A 108 -1.99 3.09 9.83
CA ALA A 108 -0.97 4.08 9.52
C ALA A 108 -1.57 5.43 9.06
N LYS A 109 -2.73 5.42 8.38
CA LYS A 109 -3.43 6.65 7.95
C LYS A 109 -3.74 7.61 9.10
N VAL A 110 -3.91 7.09 10.32
CA VAL A 110 -4.12 7.90 11.54
C VAL A 110 -2.99 8.91 11.74
N PHE A 111 -1.77 8.57 11.33
CA PHE A 111 -0.56 9.35 11.55
C PHE A 111 -0.14 10.19 10.33
N VAL A 112 -0.97 10.23 9.29
CA VAL A 112 -0.71 11.02 8.08
C VAL A 112 -1.64 12.23 8.06
N GLN A 113 -1.05 13.44 7.99
CA GLN A 113 -1.80 14.71 8.08
C GLN A 113 -2.83 14.87 6.95
N ASP A 114 -2.46 14.45 5.74
CA ASP A 114 -3.39 14.39 4.63
C ASP A 114 -3.11 13.19 3.74
N PHE A 115 -4.06 12.24 3.72
CA PHE A 115 -4.04 11.09 2.83
C PHE A 115 -5.15 11.18 1.76
N SER A 116 -5.79 12.34 1.58
CA SER A 116 -6.85 12.54 0.57
C SER A 116 -6.31 12.39 -0.85
N HIS A 117 -5.03 12.67 -1.05
CA HIS A 117 -4.33 12.55 -2.33
C HIS A 117 -3.61 11.19 -2.48
N VAL A 118 -3.60 10.37 -1.44
CA VAL A 118 -2.90 9.08 -1.40
C VAL A 118 -3.81 8.00 -1.99
N ARG A 119 -3.79 7.84 -3.32
CA ARG A 119 -4.66 6.91 -4.05
C ARG A 119 -4.19 5.46 -4.01
N GLN A 120 -2.89 5.19 -3.78
CA GLN A 120 -2.29 3.86 -3.95
C GLN A 120 -1.81 3.18 -2.65
N GLY A 121 -2.16 3.76 -1.51
CA GLY A 121 -1.71 3.30 -0.20
C GLY A 121 -0.65 4.21 0.40
N VAL A 122 -0.70 4.35 1.73
CA VAL A 122 0.12 5.28 2.53
C VAL A 122 1.62 5.06 2.34
N LEU A 123 2.03 3.83 2.01
CA LEU A 123 3.43 3.43 2.01
C LEU A 123 4.09 3.54 0.64
N LYS A 124 3.32 3.91 -0.39
CA LYS A 124 3.81 4.18 -1.75
C LYS A 124 4.03 5.67 -2.04
N ASP A 125 3.72 6.54 -1.09
CA ASP A 125 3.85 7.98 -1.23
C ASP A 125 4.89 8.52 -0.24
N LEU A 126 5.92 9.22 -0.74
CA LEU A 126 6.98 9.73 0.11
C LEU A 126 6.46 10.74 1.14
N SER A 127 5.51 11.61 0.78
CA SER A 127 4.95 12.61 1.71
C SER A 127 4.20 11.93 2.86
N ALA A 128 3.50 10.85 2.56
CA ALA A 128 2.86 10.02 3.56
C ALA A 128 3.90 9.32 4.46
N VAL A 129 4.95 8.72 3.90
CA VAL A 129 6.05 8.12 4.68
C VAL A 129 6.77 9.16 5.56
N MET A 130 7.05 10.36 5.04
CA MET A 130 7.62 11.46 5.83
C MET A 130 6.67 11.90 6.96
N SER A 131 5.36 11.89 6.70
CA SER A 131 4.36 12.17 7.75
C SER A 131 4.40 11.13 8.85
N LEU A 132 4.54 9.85 8.50
CA LEU A 132 4.73 8.76 9.47
C LEU A 132 5.98 9.01 10.31
N PHE A 133 7.13 9.27 9.68
CA PHE A 133 8.40 9.53 10.38
C PHE A 133 8.31 10.69 11.38
N ARG A 134 7.55 11.73 11.06
CA ARG A 134 7.36 12.88 11.96
C ARG A 134 6.37 12.64 13.08
N ASN A 135 5.31 11.87 12.81
CA ASN A 135 4.16 11.78 13.71
C ASN A 135 4.17 10.52 14.58
N LEU A 136 4.86 9.45 14.18
CA LEU A 136 4.95 8.22 14.95
C LEU A 136 6.17 8.22 15.87
N LYS A 137 5.96 7.91 17.15
CA LYS A 137 7.04 7.78 18.15
C LYS A 137 8.06 6.71 17.80
N ILE A 138 7.66 5.64 17.13
CA ILE A 138 8.56 4.52 16.81
C ILE A 138 9.72 4.93 15.90
N PHE A 139 9.60 6.05 15.19
CA PHE A 139 10.65 6.57 14.30
C PHE A 139 11.42 7.76 14.90
N SER A 140 11.03 8.26 16.08
CA SER A 140 11.54 9.55 16.59
C SER A 140 13.01 9.54 17.00
N CYS A 141 13.59 8.38 17.27
CA CYS A 141 15.01 8.24 17.60
C CYS A 141 15.90 7.94 16.39
N ILE A 142 15.28 7.62 15.24
CA ILE A 142 15.99 7.04 14.10
C ILE A 142 16.25 8.10 13.03
N ILE A 143 15.38 9.12 12.92
CA ILE A 143 15.35 9.98 11.73
C ILE A 143 15.55 11.45 12.08
N ASN A 144 16.55 12.05 11.44
CA ASN A 144 16.94 13.45 11.62
C ASN A 144 15.85 14.40 11.08
N ASP A 145 15.30 15.26 11.95
CA ASP A 145 14.24 16.22 11.60
C ASP A 145 14.71 17.22 10.51
N ILE A 146 16.01 17.55 10.41
CA ILE A 146 16.58 18.42 9.35
C ILE A 146 16.49 17.71 8.00
N LEU A 147 16.94 16.46 7.92
CA LEU A 147 16.87 15.67 6.69
C LEU A 147 15.41 15.47 6.22
N LEU A 148 14.49 15.24 7.16
CA LEU A 148 13.06 15.18 6.86
C LEU A 148 12.51 16.50 6.33
N ALA A 149 13.00 17.64 6.82
CA ALA A 149 12.60 18.95 6.33
C ALA A 149 13.12 19.19 4.91
N ASP A 150 14.37 18.84 4.63
CA ASP A 150 14.97 18.97 3.31
C ASP A 150 14.26 18.11 2.26
N ILE A 151 13.99 16.84 2.57
CA ILE A 151 13.28 15.94 1.66
C ILE A 151 11.87 16.43 1.36
N GLN A 152 11.15 16.93 2.37
CA GLN A 152 9.83 17.49 2.15
C GLN A 152 9.89 18.77 1.33
N ARG A 153 10.87 19.64 1.59
CA ARG A 153 11.08 20.87 0.83
C ARG A 153 11.35 20.56 -0.64
N LEU A 154 12.26 19.63 -0.93
CA LEU A 154 12.56 19.19 -2.30
C LEU A 154 11.33 18.62 -2.99
N ARG A 155 10.56 17.76 -2.32
CA ARG A 155 9.32 17.22 -2.88
C ARG A 155 8.32 18.33 -3.18
N ASN A 156 8.14 19.28 -2.28
CA ASN A 156 7.16 20.34 -2.47
C ASN A 156 7.57 21.31 -3.59
N ILE A 157 8.86 21.68 -3.63
CA ILE A 157 9.40 22.54 -4.68
C ILE A 157 9.29 21.86 -6.03
N TYR A 158 9.83 20.66 -6.21
CA TYR A 158 9.98 20.08 -7.56
C TYR A 158 8.79 19.24 -8.03
N PHE A 159 7.97 18.73 -7.11
CA PHE A 159 7.01 17.68 -7.44
C PHE A 159 5.56 17.98 -7.04
N ALA A 160 5.32 18.97 -6.17
CA ALA A 160 3.98 19.30 -5.71
C ALA A 160 3.45 20.64 -6.24
N HIS A 161 4.33 21.63 -6.40
CA HIS A 161 3.92 23.02 -6.66
C HIS A 161 4.65 23.69 -7.84
N ASN A 162 5.61 23.01 -8.47
CA ASN A 162 6.28 23.52 -9.65
C ASN A 162 5.79 22.79 -10.90
N TYR A 163 5.27 23.58 -11.83
CA TYR A 163 4.77 23.13 -13.13
C TYR A 163 5.86 23.10 -14.20
N ASP A 164 7.05 23.67 -13.90
CA ASP A 164 8.20 23.63 -14.78
C ASP A 164 8.89 22.25 -14.65
N VAL A 165 8.75 21.42 -15.68
CA VAL A 165 9.40 20.10 -15.82
C VAL A 165 10.88 20.28 -16.22
N ALA A 166 11.64 21.02 -15.43
CA ALA A 166 13.03 21.34 -15.70
C ALA A 166 13.84 21.42 -14.40
N LEU A 167 14.98 20.73 -14.36
CA LEU A 167 15.90 20.67 -13.22
C LEU A 167 17.34 20.89 -13.67
N HIS A 168 18.06 21.80 -13.02
CA HIS A 168 19.49 21.99 -13.24
C HIS A 168 20.33 20.91 -12.53
N ASP A 169 21.59 20.73 -12.96
CA ASP A 169 22.48 19.69 -12.40
C ASP A 169 22.73 19.82 -10.89
N VAL A 170 22.83 21.07 -10.41
CA VAL A 170 23.00 21.36 -8.98
C VAL A 170 21.78 20.87 -8.19
N GLU A 171 20.58 21.10 -8.72
CA GLU A 171 19.33 20.70 -8.09
C GLU A 171 19.13 19.17 -8.15
N LYS A 172 19.47 18.54 -9.28
CA LYS A 172 19.54 17.08 -9.41
C LYS A 172 20.47 16.51 -8.33
N SER A 173 21.69 17.02 -8.22
CA SER A 173 22.68 16.56 -7.26
C SER A 173 22.19 16.69 -5.81
N GLN A 174 21.54 17.81 -5.47
CA GLN A 174 20.93 18.02 -4.15
C GLN A 174 19.85 16.99 -3.85
N CYS A 175 18.98 16.69 -4.81
CA CYS A 175 17.94 15.68 -4.63
C CYS A 175 18.53 14.29 -4.39
N PHE A 176 19.48 13.86 -5.22
CA PHE A 176 20.16 12.57 -5.05
C PHE A 176 20.86 12.46 -3.69
N ASN A 177 21.56 13.52 -3.26
CA ASN A 177 22.22 13.54 -1.96
C ASN A 177 21.23 13.34 -0.81
N CYS A 178 20.06 14.00 -0.87
CA CYS A 178 19.04 13.85 0.17
C CYS A 178 18.43 12.45 0.19
N PHE A 179 18.11 11.88 -0.98
CA PHE A 179 17.55 10.53 -1.09
C PHE A 179 18.53 9.46 -0.61
N ILE A 180 19.80 9.56 -1.01
CA ILE A 180 20.86 8.66 -0.57
C ILE A 180 21.08 8.80 0.94
N ALA A 181 21.13 10.03 1.47
CA ALA A 181 21.29 10.26 2.90
C ALA A 181 20.16 9.63 3.73
N LEU A 182 18.92 9.65 3.22
CA LEU A 182 17.80 8.98 3.88
C LEU A 182 17.98 7.46 3.93
N LEU A 183 18.38 6.86 2.82
CA LEU A 183 18.56 5.41 2.73
C LEU A 183 19.80 4.91 3.50
N LYS A 184 20.80 5.78 3.74
CA LYS A 184 22.00 5.52 4.54
C LYS A 184 21.80 5.68 6.05
N ILE A 185 20.59 5.96 6.52
CA ILE A 185 20.31 5.87 7.97
C ILE A 185 20.52 4.41 8.39
N GLN A 186 21.32 4.18 9.44
CA GLN A 186 21.81 2.86 9.84
C GLN A 186 20.72 1.76 9.86
N ASP A 187 19.56 2.04 10.46
CA ASP A 187 18.46 1.08 10.56
C ASP A 187 17.73 0.84 9.23
N ILE A 188 17.79 1.80 8.31
CA ILE A 188 17.19 1.71 6.98
C ILE A 188 18.14 0.98 6.03
N GLU A 189 19.42 1.36 6.03
CA GLU A 189 20.49 0.80 5.19
C GLU A 189 20.65 -0.70 5.36
N CYS A 190 20.34 -1.23 6.56
CA CYS A 190 20.46 -2.67 6.81
C CYS A 190 19.47 -3.52 5.99
N THR A 191 18.37 -2.92 5.51
CA THR A 191 17.30 -3.62 4.78
C THR A 191 17.68 -3.95 3.34
N GLN A 192 17.11 -5.04 2.82
CA GLN A 192 17.40 -5.49 1.44
C GLN A 192 16.89 -4.48 0.40
N SER A 193 15.68 -3.93 0.60
CA SER A 193 15.13 -2.91 -0.29
C SER A 193 15.99 -1.64 -0.31
N SER A 194 16.48 -1.16 0.84
CA SER A 194 17.35 0.02 0.90
C SER A 194 18.67 -0.19 0.16
N LYS A 195 19.35 -1.33 0.37
CA LYS A 195 20.59 -1.68 -0.35
C LYS A 195 20.39 -1.69 -1.86
N ALA A 196 19.29 -2.30 -2.32
CA ALA A 196 18.95 -2.34 -3.73
C ALA A 196 18.71 -0.94 -4.31
N ALA A 197 17.98 -0.09 -3.59
CA ALA A 197 17.72 1.29 -3.98
C ALA A 197 18.99 2.15 -3.98
N LEU A 198 19.83 2.06 -2.95
CA LEU A 198 21.11 2.78 -2.85
C LEU A 198 22.01 2.52 -4.06
N ASN A 199 22.16 1.25 -4.45
CA ASN A 199 22.96 0.89 -5.61
C ASN A 199 22.44 1.53 -6.91
N LEU A 200 21.11 1.61 -7.08
CA LEU A 200 20.50 2.26 -8.25
C LEU A 200 20.69 3.78 -8.20
N LEU A 201 20.53 4.39 -7.03
CA LEU A 201 20.66 5.84 -6.86
C LEU A 201 22.09 6.32 -7.07
N GLU A 202 23.10 5.60 -6.55
CA GLU A 202 24.51 5.96 -6.75
C GLU A 202 24.92 5.84 -8.23
N GLU A 203 24.43 4.82 -8.95
CA GLU A 203 24.65 4.71 -10.41
C GLU A 203 23.97 5.86 -11.17
N MET A 204 22.71 6.15 -10.85
CA MET A 204 21.97 7.23 -11.51
C MET A 204 22.55 8.62 -11.20
N LYS A 205 23.11 8.83 -10.01
CA LYS A 205 23.73 10.10 -9.59
C LYS A 205 24.94 10.45 -10.46
N THR A 206 25.73 9.45 -10.84
CA THR A 206 26.93 9.63 -11.68
C THR A 206 26.62 9.65 -13.18
N SER A 207 25.42 9.20 -13.56
CA SER A 207 24.99 9.10 -14.95
C SER A 207 24.32 10.41 -15.43
N ARG A 208 24.62 10.80 -16.67
CA ARG A 208 23.93 11.94 -17.32
C ARG A 208 22.47 11.60 -17.62
N THR A 209 22.21 10.39 -18.10
CA THR A 209 20.88 9.86 -18.40
C THR A 209 20.55 8.69 -17.49
N ILE A 210 19.27 8.28 -17.47
CA ILE A 210 18.85 7.09 -16.75
C ILE A 210 19.48 5.86 -17.43
N PRO A 211 20.21 4.99 -16.70
CA PRO A 211 20.82 3.80 -17.26
C PRO A 211 19.81 2.89 -17.97
N GLU A 212 20.20 2.34 -19.13
CA GLU A 212 19.33 1.52 -19.99
C GLU A 212 18.69 0.32 -19.25
N ARG A 213 19.47 -0.32 -18.35
CA ARG A 213 18.98 -1.42 -17.51
C ARG A 213 17.84 -1.00 -16.57
N ILE A 214 17.82 0.26 -16.15
CA ILE A 214 16.80 0.87 -15.30
C ILE A 214 15.60 1.26 -16.17
N LEU A 215 15.84 1.84 -17.34
CA LEU A 215 14.80 2.21 -18.32
C LEU A 215 13.97 1.01 -18.80
N ARG A 216 14.52 -0.20 -18.80
CA ARG A 216 13.78 -1.42 -19.17
C ARG A 216 12.78 -1.89 -18.12
N LYS A 217 12.80 -1.33 -16.90
CA LYS A 217 11.84 -1.72 -15.87
C LYS A 217 10.46 -1.13 -16.20
N PRO A 218 9.39 -1.94 -16.26
CA PRO A 218 8.06 -1.47 -16.67
C PRO A 218 7.53 -0.30 -15.83
N ASP A 219 7.86 -0.28 -14.55
CA ASP A 219 7.47 0.77 -13.60
C ASP A 219 8.24 2.08 -13.81
N VAL A 220 9.47 2.03 -14.33
CA VAL A 220 10.24 3.20 -14.75
C VAL A 220 9.70 3.76 -16.07
N GLN A 221 9.39 2.90 -17.04
CA GLN A 221 8.80 3.32 -18.32
C GLN A 221 7.48 4.06 -18.12
N TYR A 222 6.63 3.55 -17.21
CA TYR A 222 5.38 4.21 -16.86
C TYR A 222 5.62 5.61 -16.25
N THR A 223 6.52 5.72 -15.26
CA THR A 223 6.91 7.01 -14.68
C THR A 223 7.32 8.03 -15.74
N ILE A 224 8.15 7.60 -16.69
CA ILE A 224 8.62 8.47 -17.78
C ILE A 224 7.49 8.86 -18.71
N ALA A 225 6.62 7.91 -19.10
CA ALA A 225 5.47 8.18 -19.97
C ALA A 225 4.49 9.18 -19.32
N VAL A 226 4.26 9.06 -18.01
CA VAL A 226 3.42 10.00 -17.25
C VAL A 226 4.01 11.41 -17.29
N ILE A 227 5.32 11.55 -17.10
CA ILE A 227 6.02 12.84 -17.18
C ILE A 227 5.91 13.43 -18.58
N GLN A 228 6.09 12.61 -19.63
CA GLN A 228 5.98 13.06 -21.03
C GLN A 228 4.57 13.54 -21.39
N ASN A 229 3.52 12.88 -20.87
CA ASN A 229 2.14 13.31 -21.12
C ASN A 229 1.80 14.67 -20.49
N VAL A 230 2.47 15.03 -19.39
CA VAL A 230 2.34 16.36 -18.76
C VAL A 230 2.91 17.46 -19.65
N GLU A 231 4.04 17.18 -20.32
CA GLU A 231 4.63 18.12 -21.26
C GLU A 231 3.70 18.43 -22.45
N CYS A 232 2.80 17.51 -22.78
CA CYS A 232 1.80 17.67 -23.84
C CYS A 232 0.54 18.45 -23.43
N GLY A 233 0.45 18.96 -22.20
CA GLY A 233 -0.60 19.91 -21.78
C GLY A 233 -1.78 19.34 -21.00
N GLU A 234 -1.70 18.10 -20.50
CA GLU A 234 -2.63 17.59 -19.49
C GLU A 234 -2.28 18.16 -18.10
N THR A 235 -3.28 18.57 -17.32
CA THR A 235 -3.08 19.31 -16.06
C THR A 235 -2.24 18.53 -15.04
N PHE A 236 -1.15 19.18 -14.60
CA PHE A 236 -0.10 18.68 -13.70
C PHE A 236 -0.62 18.17 -12.34
N ASP A 237 -1.75 18.70 -11.85
CA ASP A 237 -2.38 18.36 -10.56
C ASP A 237 -2.71 16.88 -10.41
N ASN A 238 -2.92 16.17 -11.53
CA ASN A 238 -3.15 14.74 -11.51
C ASN A 238 -1.84 13.93 -11.66
N SER A 239 -0.83 14.43 -12.36
CA SER A 239 0.23 13.60 -12.93
C SER A 239 1.36 13.18 -11.97
N MET A 240 1.85 14.07 -11.11
CA MET A 240 2.93 13.72 -10.19
C MET A 240 2.44 12.92 -8.97
N ALA A 241 1.17 13.09 -8.59
CA ALA A 241 0.44 12.13 -7.76
C ALA A 241 0.13 10.80 -8.51
N ASN A 242 0.32 10.78 -9.82
CA ASN A 242 0.20 9.63 -10.74
C ASN A 242 1.56 9.14 -11.29
N VAL A 243 2.72 9.57 -10.77
CA VAL A 243 3.97 8.82 -10.97
C VAL A 243 3.86 7.57 -10.10
N ARG A 244 3.02 6.64 -10.57
CA ARG A 244 2.54 5.45 -9.87
C ARG A 244 3.64 4.39 -9.90
N PRO A 245 4.04 3.82 -8.75
CA PRO A 245 4.40 2.41 -8.68
C PRO A 245 3.11 1.60 -8.86
N PHE A 246 3.09 0.68 -9.82
CA PHE A 246 1.99 -0.25 -10.12
C PHE A 246 0.94 -0.46 -9.00
N GLU A 247 -0.34 -0.31 -9.37
CA GLU A 247 -1.34 -1.30 -8.97
C GLU A 247 -0.86 -2.63 -9.53
N TYR A 248 -0.24 -3.46 -8.71
CA TYR A 248 -0.18 -4.86 -9.04
C TYR A 248 -1.64 -5.32 -9.12
N LEU A 249 -1.98 -6.00 -10.21
CA LEU A 249 -3.16 -6.85 -10.38
C LEU A 249 -3.28 -7.95 -9.30
N ASP A 250 -2.61 -7.84 -8.16
CA ASP A 250 -2.68 -8.75 -7.02
C ASP A 250 -3.96 -8.57 -6.21
N ASN A 251 -4.62 -7.42 -6.19
CA ASN A 251 -5.91 -7.37 -5.48
C ASN A 251 -7.01 -8.13 -6.23
N LYS A 252 -6.87 -8.37 -7.54
CA LYS A 252 -7.69 -9.37 -8.22
C LYS A 252 -7.13 -10.78 -8.06
N GLN A 253 -5.82 -11.03 -8.12
CA GLN A 253 -5.29 -12.40 -8.00
C GLN A 253 -5.27 -12.96 -6.57
N VAL A 254 -5.11 -12.16 -5.53
CA VAL A 254 -5.22 -12.52 -4.10
C VAL A 254 -6.70 -12.65 -3.72
N PHE A 255 -7.57 -11.78 -4.21
CA PHE A 255 -9.03 -11.97 -4.06
C PHE A 255 -9.50 -13.21 -4.81
N ILE A 256 -9.03 -13.46 -6.04
CA ILE A 256 -9.32 -14.68 -6.82
C ILE A 256 -8.66 -15.92 -6.21
N ARG A 257 -7.44 -15.84 -5.64
CA ARG A 257 -6.80 -16.97 -4.94
C ARG A 257 -7.54 -17.31 -3.66
N ASN A 258 -7.94 -16.31 -2.87
CA ASN A 258 -8.70 -16.51 -1.65
C ASN A 258 -10.14 -16.98 -1.96
N HIS A 259 -10.78 -16.47 -3.02
CA HIS A 259 -12.07 -16.99 -3.48
C HIS A 259 -11.96 -18.40 -4.07
N LYS A 260 -10.92 -18.71 -4.86
CA LYS A 260 -10.69 -20.07 -5.38
C LYS A 260 -10.39 -21.04 -4.25
N ALA A 261 -9.61 -20.66 -3.25
CA ALA A 261 -9.37 -21.48 -2.07
C ALA A 261 -10.65 -21.70 -1.25
N HIS A 262 -11.50 -20.67 -1.13
CA HIS A 262 -12.78 -20.77 -0.43
C HIS A 262 -13.80 -21.64 -1.21
N ILE A 263 -13.87 -21.48 -2.54
CA ILE A 263 -14.71 -22.30 -3.42
C ILE A 263 -14.23 -23.76 -3.39
N LEU A 264 -12.92 -24.00 -3.47
CA LEU A 264 -12.35 -25.34 -3.40
C LEU A 264 -12.66 -26.02 -2.05
N ARG A 265 -12.58 -25.28 -0.93
CA ARG A 265 -12.97 -25.79 0.40
C ARG A 265 -14.46 -26.11 0.48
N VAL A 266 -15.32 -25.28 -0.11
CA VAL A 266 -16.78 -25.51 -0.15
C VAL A 266 -17.10 -26.74 -1.01
N VAL A 267 -16.45 -26.91 -2.17
CA VAL A 267 -16.63 -28.09 -3.04
C VAL A 267 -16.14 -29.37 -2.37
N LEU A 268 -14.99 -29.33 -1.67
CA LEU A 268 -14.50 -30.46 -0.87
C LEU A 268 -15.46 -30.83 0.27
N LEU A 269 -16.05 -29.84 0.93
CA LEU A 269 -17.04 -30.08 1.99
C LEU A 269 -18.30 -30.74 1.42
N LEU A 270 -18.83 -30.21 0.31
CA LEU A 270 -20.03 -30.75 -0.34
C LEU A 270 -19.83 -32.17 -0.89
N THR A 271 -18.67 -32.44 -1.49
CA THR A 271 -18.33 -33.79 -1.97
C THR A 271 -18.14 -34.78 -0.84
N THR A 272 -17.56 -34.36 0.29
CA THR A 272 -17.44 -35.21 1.49
C THR A 272 -18.81 -35.53 2.09
N ILE A 273 -19.73 -34.54 2.14
CA ILE A 273 -21.11 -34.74 2.59
C ILE A 273 -21.86 -35.68 1.63
N ALA A 274 -21.73 -35.50 0.32
CA ALA A 274 -22.32 -36.38 -0.68
C ALA A 274 -21.79 -37.83 -0.57
N PHE A 275 -20.48 -37.99 -0.38
CA PHE A 275 -19.88 -39.31 -0.23
C PHE A 275 -20.31 -39.99 1.08
N GLY A 276 -20.35 -39.24 2.18
CA GLY A 276 -20.85 -39.73 3.47
C GLY A 276 -22.32 -40.13 3.42
N THR A 277 -23.17 -39.37 2.72
CA THR A 277 -24.58 -39.70 2.52
C THR A 277 -24.76 -40.92 1.61
N CYS A 278 -23.97 -41.07 0.55
CA CYS A 278 -23.96 -42.28 -0.27
C CYS A 278 -23.52 -43.52 0.52
N ILE A 279 -22.50 -43.42 1.37
CA ILE A 279 -22.07 -44.54 2.23
C ILE A 279 -23.16 -44.89 3.25
N MET A 280 -23.78 -43.90 3.87
CA MET A 280 -24.90 -44.11 4.79
C MET A 280 -26.08 -44.78 4.09
N LEU A 281 -26.47 -44.31 2.90
CA LEU A 281 -27.53 -44.92 2.10
C LEU A 281 -27.16 -46.33 1.65
N TYR A 282 -25.92 -46.58 1.23
CA TYR A 282 -25.46 -47.92 0.88
C TYR A 282 -25.44 -48.85 2.09
N GLY A 283 -25.01 -48.36 3.25
CA GLY A 283 -25.05 -49.11 4.51
C GLY A 283 -26.46 -49.39 5.02
N LEU A 284 -27.43 -48.49 4.75
CA LEU A 284 -28.84 -48.69 5.03
C LEU A 284 -29.48 -49.67 4.04
N LEU A 285 -29.11 -49.60 2.76
CA LEU A 285 -29.55 -50.53 1.73
C LEU A 285 -28.91 -51.92 1.87
N SER A 286 -27.70 -52.02 2.43
CA SER A 286 -27.05 -53.32 2.68
C SER A 286 -27.49 -53.97 3.99
N LYS A 287 -28.01 -53.18 4.94
CA LYS A 287 -28.60 -53.68 6.20
C LYS A 287 -30.09 -53.95 6.11
N ASN A 288 -30.77 -53.36 5.14
CA ASN A 288 -32.09 -53.81 4.75
C ASN A 288 -31.91 -54.98 3.79
N GLU A 289 -32.16 -56.19 4.27
CA GLU A 289 -32.54 -57.30 3.40
C GLU A 289 -33.73 -56.82 2.56
N VAL A 290 -33.47 -56.36 1.33
CA VAL A 290 -34.54 -56.01 0.40
C VAL A 290 -35.16 -57.32 -0.05
N PRO A 291 -36.45 -57.58 0.25
CA PRO A 291 -37.13 -58.70 -0.33
C PRO A 291 -37.22 -58.49 -1.84
N ASN A 292 -36.92 -59.56 -2.58
CA ASN A 292 -37.14 -59.74 -4.01
C ASN A 292 -38.30 -58.87 -4.57
N ILE A 293 -37.98 -57.75 -5.21
CA ILE A 293 -38.87 -57.07 -6.14
C ILE A 293 -38.11 -56.93 -7.45
N GLY A 294 -38.26 -57.96 -8.28
CA GLY A 294 -37.95 -57.88 -9.69
C GLY A 294 -38.94 -56.96 -10.41
N LYS A 295 -38.47 -56.45 -11.56
CA LYS A 295 -39.24 -55.86 -12.66
C LYS A 295 -40.09 -54.64 -12.30
N ILE A 296 -39.63 -53.46 -12.70
CA ILE A 296 -40.45 -52.49 -13.45
C ILE A 296 -39.51 -51.48 -14.17
N PHE A 297 -39.50 -51.63 -15.49
CA PHE A 297 -39.23 -50.65 -16.55
C PHE A 297 -37.80 -50.10 -16.80
N LEU A 298 -37.15 -50.77 -17.76
CA LEU A 298 -36.36 -50.14 -18.84
C LEU A 298 -37.32 -49.56 -19.90
N PHE A 299 -36.81 -48.55 -20.63
CA PHE A 299 -37.24 -47.95 -21.91
C PHE A 299 -37.83 -46.52 -21.89
N SER A 300 -36.97 -45.56 -22.22
CA SER A 300 -37.15 -44.62 -23.35
C SER A 300 -35.80 -43.93 -23.62
N SER A 301 -34.95 -44.47 -24.49
CA SER A 301 -34.82 -44.17 -25.93
C SER A 301 -34.26 -42.77 -26.25
N ILE A 302 -33.05 -42.79 -26.82
CA ILE A 302 -32.39 -41.73 -27.58
C ILE A 302 -33.22 -41.38 -28.83
N GLN A 303 -33.41 -40.09 -29.12
CA GLN A 303 -33.50 -39.57 -30.50
C GLN A 303 -32.99 -38.12 -30.53
N SER A 304 -32.00 -37.89 -31.42
CA SER A 304 -31.46 -36.63 -31.96
C SER A 304 -31.19 -35.45 -31.02
#